data_AF-A0A939V876-F1
#
_entry.id   AF-A0A939V876-F1
#
_cell.length_a   1.000
_cell.length_b   1.000
_cell.length_c   1.000
_cell.angle_alpha   90.00
_cell.angle_beta   90.00
_cell.angle_gamma   90.00
#
_symmetry.space_group_name_H-M   'P 1'
#
loop_
_entity.id
_entity.type
_entity.pdbx_description
1 polymer ?
#
loop_
_entity_poly.entity_id
_entity_poly.type
_entity_poly.pdbx_seq_one_letter_code
_entity_poly.pdbx_strand_id
1 'polypeptide(L)'
;MIDRKTIDQVFQATDIVDVVSDFVTLRKAGVNYKGLCPFHEEKTPSFVVSPARGTCHCFGCGKGGSAINFLMELNNMTYPEAIRWLARKYNIEVVETGIDDKANAERKHREQLLTLNQWANDWFQHSLHDTSEGQGIGLSYLRQRGIRDDIIRKFQLGYCPASGYGLGDAARRDSMSIDNLVETGLCIKTERGKLRDRFFGRVIFPVHNYMGKVVAFGGRILEKKDNVGKYLNSPESTVYHKSSELYGLYLAKQAIQRHDCCYLVEGYTDVISMHQCGIANVVASSGTALTHDQIRLIKKFTSNLTVLYDGDAAGIKASMRGIDMLLEHGLNIKVLLLPDGDDPDSFARKHSAEEYVNFIEQNQVDFIRFKTNLLLADTGNDIRARADVINNIAESIARVDDSIARSLYIKDCAQLTDIREDDVRETVDKMRNRLYLEKMQTPQAPLLSPQRGKIHSPLGETEGASSMVNAQSSTAKAETKLMKFLVRYGERSIGDIETDDGQYRSVSFAEYINSRLQAEDYTLTTPIYADILSEILANLNTPSFTTISYLLSHPNDAIRSCALSLATDREQTIAVDDKAITDNLYENADNLLNDLMLAVLTDEIIELSHLIASDTLTPDQMAEKAMRLAACKKIQLQLRKK
;
A
#
# COMPACT_ATOMS: atom_id res chain seq x y z
N MET A 1 -9.21 -7.72 21.67
CA MET A 1 -10.42 -7.27 20.93
C MET A 1 -11.35 -6.62 21.96
N ILE A 2 -12.05 -5.51 21.65
CA ILE A 2 -13.07 -5.00 22.58
C ILE A 2 -14.14 -6.09 22.69
N ASP A 3 -14.48 -6.49 23.92
CA ASP A 3 -15.40 -7.59 24.10
C ASP A 3 -16.79 -7.22 23.57
N ARG A 4 -17.53 -8.22 23.11
CA ARG A 4 -18.81 -8.02 22.44
C ARG A 4 -19.84 -7.34 23.35
N LYS A 5 -19.79 -7.58 24.66
CA LYS A 5 -20.73 -6.98 25.62
C LYS A 5 -20.49 -5.48 25.75
N THR A 6 -19.23 -5.04 25.80
CA THR A 6 -18.88 -3.61 25.76
C THR A 6 -19.35 -2.96 24.45
N ILE A 7 -19.11 -3.62 23.30
CA ILE A 7 -19.55 -3.09 21.99
C ILE A 7 -21.07 -2.89 21.98
N ASP A 8 -21.82 -3.91 22.41
CA ASP A 8 -23.28 -3.86 22.45
C ASP A 8 -23.79 -2.78 23.42
N GLN A 9 -23.14 -2.61 24.58
CA GLN A 9 -23.46 -1.53 25.53
C GLN A 9 -23.22 -0.14 24.94
N VAL A 10 -22.10 0.05 24.22
CA VAL A 10 -21.80 1.31 23.54
C VAL A 10 -22.83 1.60 22.46
N PHE A 11 -23.22 0.61 21.66
CA PHE A 11 -24.27 0.77 20.65
C PHE A 11 -25.62 1.12 21.26
N GLN A 12 -26.02 0.48 22.36
CA GLN A 12 -27.29 0.74 23.02
C GLN A 12 -27.36 2.12 23.69
N ALA A 13 -26.25 2.60 24.23
CA ALA A 13 -26.18 3.91 24.88
C ALA A 13 -26.06 5.07 23.88
N THR A 14 -25.64 4.79 22.65
CA THR A 14 -25.33 5.83 21.66
C THR A 14 -26.62 6.45 21.10
N ASP A 15 -26.83 7.74 21.38
CA ASP A 15 -27.80 8.57 20.68
C ASP A 15 -27.10 9.32 19.55
N ILE A 16 -27.49 9.04 18.30
CA ILE A 16 -26.87 9.66 17.13
C ILE A 16 -27.07 11.18 17.08
N VAL A 17 -28.19 11.71 17.60
CA VAL A 17 -28.43 13.16 17.59
C VAL A 17 -27.42 13.83 18.51
N ASP A 18 -27.19 13.26 19.69
CA ASP A 18 -26.23 13.74 20.66
C ASP A 18 -24.79 13.66 20.13
N VAL A 19 -24.39 12.53 19.54
CA VAL A 19 -23.05 12.38 18.93
C VAL A 19 -22.81 13.40 17.82
N VAL A 20 -23.76 13.57 16.91
CA VAL A 20 -23.59 14.48 15.77
C VAL A 20 -23.66 15.96 16.21
N SER A 21 -24.46 16.27 17.23
CA SER A 21 -24.62 17.66 17.72
C SER A 21 -23.34 18.25 18.31
N ASP A 22 -22.37 17.41 18.73
CA ASP A 22 -21.04 17.87 19.16
C ASP A 22 -20.23 18.51 18.02
N PHE A 23 -20.54 18.15 16.77
CA PHE A 23 -19.76 18.57 15.59
C PHE A 23 -20.54 19.45 14.63
N VAL A 24 -21.87 19.30 14.60
CA VAL A 24 -22.74 20.00 13.63
C VAL A 24 -23.88 20.67 14.36
N THR A 25 -24.11 21.95 14.08
CA THR A 25 -25.30 22.65 14.57
C THR A 25 -26.55 22.10 13.86
N LEU A 26 -27.36 21.32 14.59
CA LEU A 26 -28.58 20.72 14.10
C LEU A 26 -29.82 21.56 14.44
N ARG A 27 -30.76 21.68 13.50
CA ARG A 27 -32.10 22.25 13.70
C ARG A 27 -33.16 21.20 13.50
N LYS A 28 -34.19 21.19 14.35
CA LYS A 28 -35.30 20.24 14.24
C LYS A 28 -36.12 20.51 12.98
N ALA A 29 -36.36 19.47 12.19
CA ALA A 29 -37.11 19.50 10.94
C ALA A 29 -38.08 18.31 10.90
N GLY A 30 -39.27 18.52 11.49
CA GLY A 30 -40.25 17.44 11.70
C GLY A 30 -39.74 16.41 12.71
N VAL A 31 -39.71 15.14 12.29
CA VAL A 31 -39.22 14.01 13.09
C VAL A 31 -37.69 13.84 13.05
N ASN A 32 -37.01 14.54 12.12
CA ASN A 32 -35.57 14.47 11.93
C ASN A 32 -34.90 15.80 12.31
N TYR A 33 -33.58 15.83 12.25
CA TYR A 33 -32.75 17.00 12.44
C TYR A 33 -31.99 17.32 11.15
N LYS A 34 -31.72 18.60 10.89
CA LYS A 34 -31.03 19.06 9.68
C LYS A 34 -29.92 20.05 10.01
N GLY A 35 -28.78 19.95 9.35
CA GLY A 35 -27.62 20.84 9.49
C GLY A 35 -26.82 20.96 8.20
N LEU A 36 -25.76 21.78 8.24
CA LEU A 36 -24.76 21.81 7.17
C LEU A 36 -23.90 20.56 7.26
N CYS A 37 -23.54 20.00 6.11
CA CYS A 37 -22.70 18.81 6.05
C CYS A 37 -21.28 19.11 6.56
N PRO A 38 -20.72 18.29 7.46
CA PRO A 38 -19.34 18.45 7.91
C PRO A 38 -18.32 17.84 6.93
N PHE A 39 -18.78 17.15 5.88
CA PHE A 39 -17.91 16.41 4.97
C PHE A 39 -17.64 17.10 3.63
N HIS A 40 -18.39 18.17 3.31
CA HIS A 40 -18.19 18.99 2.12
C HIS A 40 -18.78 20.39 2.37
N GLU A 41 -18.27 21.39 1.67
CA GLU A 41 -18.74 22.76 1.81
C GLU A 41 -20.06 22.98 1.07
N GLU A 42 -21.08 23.47 1.79
CA GLU A 42 -22.38 23.83 1.24
C GLU A 42 -22.97 25.05 1.95
N LYS A 43 -23.85 25.79 1.27
CA LYS A 43 -24.58 26.94 1.84
C LYS A 43 -25.98 26.58 2.33
N THR A 44 -26.56 25.52 1.77
CA THR A 44 -27.91 25.04 2.11
C THR A 44 -27.80 23.74 2.90
N PRO A 45 -28.43 23.61 4.08
CA PRO A 45 -28.39 22.37 4.85
C PRO A 45 -28.86 21.17 4.04
N SER A 46 -27.99 20.18 3.81
CA SER A 46 -28.35 18.90 3.19
C SER A 46 -28.09 17.68 4.10
N PHE A 47 -27.49 17.89 5.26
CA PHE A 47 -27.20 16.83 6.22
C PHE A 47 -28.40 16.58 7.14
N VAL A 48 -28.90 15.35 7.14
CA VAL A 48 -30.08 14.93 7.91
C VAL A 48 -29.71 13.85 8.91
N VAL A 49 -30.13 14.02 10.16
CA VAL A 49 -29.97 13.04 11.24
C VAL A 49 -31.33 12.50 11.62
N SER A 50 -31.49 11.18 11.60
CA SER A 50 -32.73 10.50 11.93
C SER A 50 -32.61 9.77 13.27
N PRO A 51 -33.26 10.26 14.34
CA PRO A 51 -33.20 9.61 15.66
C PRO A 51 -33.83 8.21 15.60
N ALA A 52 -34.97 8.08 14.93
CA ALA A 52 -35.70 6.81 14.82
C ALA A 52 -34.92 5.71 14.09
N ARG A 53 -34.03 6.09 13.16
CA ARG A 53 -33.19 5.14 12.40
C ARG A 53 -31.79 4.98 12.99
N GLY A 54 -31.38 5.83 13.94
CA GLY A 54 -30.03 5.83 14.48
C GLY A 54 -28.94 6.15 13.44
N THR A 55 -29.28 6.88 12.36
CA THR A 55 -28.37 7.15 11.23
C THR A 55 -28.40 8.61 10.78
N CYS A 56 -27.28 9.11 10.25
CA CYS A 56 -27.18 10.40 9.58
C CYS A 56 -26.85 10.22 8.09
N HIS A 57 -27.29 11.13 7.24
CA HIS A 57 -27.02 11.07 5.80
C HIS A 57 -27.00 12.48 5.18
N CYS A 58 -26.00 12.74 4.35
CA CYS A 58 -25.92 13.95 3.54
C CYS A 58 -26.51 13.71 2.15
N PHE A 59 -27.54 14.47 1.80
CA PHE A 59 -28.14 14.39 0.46
C PHE A 59 -27.33 15.11 -0.63
N GLY A 60 -26.32 15.90 -0.27
CA GLY A 60 -25.39 16.53 -1.22
C GLY A 60 -24.25 15.59 -1.64
N CYS A 61 -23.54 15.00 -0.67
CA CYS A 61 -22.33 14.21 -0.94
C CYS A 61 -22.48 12.70 -0.68
N GLY A 62 -23.66 12.22 -0.29
CA GLY A 62 -23.95 10.79 -0.04
C GLY A 62 -23.33 10.20 1.22
N LYS A 63 -22.49 10.95 1.94
CA LYS A 63 -21.80 10.49 3.16
C LYS A 63 -22.76 10.40 4.34
N GLY A 64 -22.60 9.36 5.15
CA GLY A 64 -23.49 9.08 6.25
C GLY A 64 -23.38 7.64 6.76
N GLY A 65 -24.15 7.33 7.78
CA GLY A 65 -24.19 6.02 8.41
C GLY A 65 -24.58 6.09 9.87
N SER A 66 -24.15 5.10 10.65
CA SER A 66 -24.29 5.10 12.10
C SER A 66 -23.39 6.18 12.75
N ALA A 67 -23.59 6.43 14.04
CA ALA A 67 -22.71 7.32 14.82
C ALA A 67 -21.22 6.91 14.74
N ILE A 68 -20.94 5.61 14.62
CA ILE A 68 -19.57 5.10 14.45
C ILE A 68 -19.04 5.47 13.07
N ASN A 69 -19.78 5.20 12.00
CA ASN A 69 -19.39 5.56 10.65
C ASN A 69 -19.14 7.07 10.53
N PHE A 70 -20.02 7.87 11.14
CA PHE A 70 -19.87 9.32 11.21
C PHE A 70 -18.53 9.73 11.84
N LEU A 71 -18.18 9.18 13.01
CA LEU A 71 -16.89 9.45 13.67
C LEU A 71 -15.69 8.92 12.89
N MET A 72 -15.81 7.74 12.30
CA MET A 72 -14.77 7.15 11.47
C MET A 72 -14.47 8.04 10.26
N GLU A 73 -15.49 8.53 9.57
CA GLU A 73 -15.33 9.40 8.41
C GLU A 73 -14.90 10.83 8.78
N LEU A 74 -15.47 11.40 9.84
CA LEU A 74 -15.21 12.79 10.23
C LEU A 74 -13.80 12.95 10.82
N ASN A 75 -13.40 12.02 11.68
CA ASN A 75 -12.15 12.10 12.44
C ASN A 75 -11.06 11.14 11.91
N ASN A 76 -11.32 10.43 10.80
CA ASN A 76 -10.44 9.37 10.28
C ASN A 76 -10.08 8.32 11.35
N MET A 77 -11.04 7.98 12.22
CA MET A 77 -10.87 6.99 13.27
C MET A 77 -11.02 5.57 12.71
N THR A 78 -10.26 4.62 13.25
CA THR A 78 -10.53 3.19 13.08
C THR A 78 -11.77 2.79 13.90
N TYR A 79 -12.40 1.67 13.53
CA TYR A 79 -13.60 1.18 14.25
C TYR A 79 -13.39 1.04 15.78
N PRO A 80 -12.28 0.46 16.29
CA PRO A 80 -12.05 0.41 17.73
C PRO A 80 -11.81 1.79 18.38
N GLU A 81 -11.22 2.74 17.67
CA GLU A 81 -11.03 4.11 18.17
C GLU A 81 -12.35 4.84 18.30
N ALA A 82 -13.25 4.69 17.32
CA ALA A 82 -14.60 5.22 17.37
C ALA A 82 -15.41 4.63 18.53
N ILE A 83 -15.33 3.30 18.76
CA ILE A 83 -15.93 2.66 19.92
C ILE A 83 -15.37 3.21 21.23
N ARG A 84 -14.04 3.40 21.36
CA ARG A 84 -13.43 3.99 22.57
C ARG A 84 -13.81 5.45 22.78
N TRP A 85 -14.06 6.19 21.71
CA TRP A 85 -14.54 7.56 21.80
C TRP A 85 -15.97 7.60 22.36
N LEU A 86 -16.86 6.78 21.79
CA LEU A 86 -18.25 6.67 22.26
C LEU A 86 -18.33 6.12 23.70
N ALA A 87 -17.52 5.12 24.03
CA ALA A 87 -17.45 4.59 25.38
C ALA A 87 -17.05 5.66 26.41
N ARG A 88 -16.06 6.51 26.08
CA ARG A 88 -15.71 7.65 26.94
C ARG A 88 -16.83 8.68 27.05
N LYS A 89 -17.51 8.99 25.93
CA LYS A 89 -18.63 9.95 25.92
C LYS A 89 -19.79 9.48 26.82
N TYR A 90 -20.12 8.19 26.77
CA TYR A 90 -21.20 7.60 27.56
C TYR A 90 -20.75 6.99 28.90
N ASN A 91 -19.49 7.23 29.30
CA ASN A 91 -18.89 6.73 30.54
C ASN A 91 -19.03 5.20 30.73
N ILE A 92 -18.83 4.45 29.64
CA ILE A 92 -18.84 2.98 29.59
C ILE A 92 -17.40 2.49 29.70
N GLU A 93 -17.14 1.61 30.65
CA GLU A 93 -15.84 0.96 30.82
C GLU A 93 -15.60 -0.03 29.67
N VAL A 94 -14.46 0.12 28.98
CA VAL A 94 -14.13 -0.75 27.85
C VAL A 94 -13.38 -1.98 28.34
N VAL A 95 -14.06 -3.13 28.35
CA VAL A 95 -13.41 -4.42 28.65
C VAL A 95 -12.84 -4.99 27.35
N GLU A 96 -11.56 -5.41 27.36
CA GLU A 96 -10.90 -6.00 26.20
C GLU A 96 -10.65 -7.49 26.46
N THR A 97 -11.29 -8.38 25.68
CA THR A 97 -10.99 -9.82 25.71
C THR A 97 -9.82 -10.15 24.79
N GLY A 98 -8.83 -10.86 25.34
CA GLY A 98 -7.71 -11.45 24.59
C GLY A 98 -6.72 -10.42 24.06
N ILE A 99 -5.89 -9.87 24.94
CA ILE A 99 -4.69 -9.16 24.54
C ILE A 99 -3.53 -10.13 24.76
N ASP A 100 -2.83 -10.54 23.69
CA ASP A 100 -1.50 -11.13 23.83
C ASP A 100 -0.65 -10.08 24.56
N ASP A 101 -0.21 -10.33 25.80
CA ASP A 101 0.52 -9.36 26.64
C ASP A 101 1.67 -8.70 25.86
N LYS A 102 2.23 -9.44 24.90
CA LYS A 102 3.24 -8.98 23.96
C LYS A 102 2.74 -7.87 23.03
N ALA A 103 1.56 -8.00 22.43
CA ALA A 103 0.98 -6.99 21.54
C ALA A 103 0.63 -5.68 22.29
N ASN A 104 0.23 -5.78 23.58
CA ASN A 104 0.02 -4.59 24.41
C ASN A 104 1.34 -3.90 24.74
N ALA A 105 2.36 -4.67 25.09
CA ALA A 105 3.69 -4.17 25.37
C ALA A 105 4.30 -3.46 24.15
N GLU A 106 4.15 -4.05 22.95
CA GLU A 106 4.59 -3.45 21.69
C GLU A 106 3.87 -2.13 21.40
N ARG A 107 2.53 -2.09 21.58
CA ARG A 107 1.76 -0.84 21.41
C ARG A 107 2.21 0.24 22.40
N LYS A 108 2.32 -0.11 23.68
CA LYS A 108 2.75 0.82 24.74
C LYS A 108 4.16 1.33 24.49
N HIS A 109 5.07 0.46 24.07
CA HIS A 109 6.43 0.84 23.69
C HIS A 109 6.41 1.83 22.52
N ARG A 110 5.65 1.52 21.46
CA ARG A 110 5.47 2.42 20.33
C ARG A 110 4.94 3.80 20.74
N GLU A 111 3.96 3.87 21.63
CA GLU A 111 3.43 5.13 22.17
C GLU A 111 4.48 5.92 22.97
N GLN A 112 5.31 5.24 23.76
CA GLN A 112 6.43 5.86 24.49
C GLN A 112 7.45 6.48 23.53
N LEU A 113 7.79 5.79 22.43
CA LEU A 113 8.72 6.31 21.43
C LEU A 113 8.15 7.53 20.70
N LEU A 114 6.86 7.51 20.33
CA LEU A 114 6.20 8.68 19.72
C LEU A 114 6.16 9.88 20.68
N THR A 115 5.91 9.63 21.96
CA THR A 115 5.92 10.67 23.00
C THR A 115 7.32 11.26 23.17
N LEU A 116 8.35 10.42 23.21
CA LEU A 116 9.74 10.85 23.28
C LEU A 116 10.16 11.69 22.07
N ASN A 117 9.78 11.26 20.86
CA ASN A 117 10.06 12.02 19.65
C ASN A 117 9.35 13.37 19.65
N GLN A 118 8.10 13.45 20.12
CA GLN A 118 7.41 14.73 20.26
C GLN A 118 8.14 15.65 21.25
N TRP A 119 8.54 15.13 22.42
CA TRP A 119 9.34 15.89 23.39
C TRP A 119 10.64 16.42 22.78
N ALA A 120 11.37 15.57 22.03
CA ALA A 120 12.61 15.99 21.38
C ALA A 120 12.38 17.06 20.31
N ASN A 121 11.29 16.96 19.55
CA ASN A 121 10.90 17.96 18.56
C ASN A 121 10.60 19.32 19.22
N ASP A 122 9.90 19.32 20.34
CA ASP A 122 9.60 20.54 21.10
C ASP A 122 10.90 21.14 21.68
N TRP A 123 11.81 20.29 22.16
CA TRP A 123 13.13 20.71 22.62
C TRP A 123 13.98 21.33 21.51
N PHE A 124 14.00 20.74 20.30
CA PHE A 124 14.75 21.30 19.17
C PHE A 124 14.18 22.64 18.69
N GLN A 125 12.86 22.81 18.72
CA GLN A 125 12.21 24.09 18.42
C GLN A 125 12.55 25.15 19.48
N HIS A 126 12.49 24.79 20.77
CA HIS A 126 12.92 25.68 21.86
C HIS A 126 14.39 26.08 21.70
N SER A 127 15.26 25.10 21.43
CA SER A 127 16.68 25.32 21.16
C SER A 127 16.88 26.33 20.02
N LEU A 128 16.13 26.21 18.91
CA LEU A 128 16.19 27.14 17.78
C LEU A 128 15.71 28.55 18.14
N HIS A 129 14.59 28.66 18.85
CA HIS A 129 13.90 29.94 19.04
C HIS A 129 14.32 30.71 20.29
N ASP A 130 14.76 30.03 21.33
CA ASP A 130 14.87 30.61 22.68
C ASP A 130 16.31 30.58 23.24
N THR A 131 17.28 30.09 22.48
CA THR A 131 18.70 30.09 22.88
C THR A 131 19.54 31.01 22.00
N SER A 132 20.58 31.63 22.56
CA SER A 132 21.48 32.51 21.81
C SER A 132 22.18 31.80 20.64
N GLU A 133 22.57 30.53 20.83
CA GLU A 133 23.19 29.72 19.77
C GLU A 133 22.18 29.38 18.67
N GLY A 134 20.97 28.94 19.04
CA GLY A 134 19.92 28.62 18.10
C GLY A 134 19.48 29.83 17.27
N GLN A 135 19.31 30.99 17.90
CA GLN A 135 18.97 32.23 17.20
C GLN A 135 20.12 32.71 16.31
N GLY A 136 21.34 32.77 16.87
CA GLY A 136 22.52 33.31 16.20
C GLY A 136 22.99 32.46 15.02
N ILE A 137 22.90 31.13 15.12
CA ILE A 137 23.42 30.19 14.13
C ILE A 137 22.28 29.51 13.35
N GLY A 138 21.41 28.76 14.04
CA GLY A 138 20.38 27.94 13.40
C GLY A 138 19.31 28.76 12.67
N LEU A 139 18.71 29.73 13.36
CA LEU A 139 17.64 30.57 12.83
C LEU A 139 18.18 31.55 11.78
N SER A 140 19.34 32.16 12.03
CA SER A 140 20.05 32.98 11.04
C SER A 140 20.30 32.21 9.75
N TYR A 141 20.72 30.95 9.84
CA TYR A 141 20.93 30.11 8.67
C TYR A 141 19.62 29.85 7.88
N LEU A 142 18.55 29.47 8.57
CA LEU A 142 17.23 29.23 7.94
C LEU A 142 16.72 30.50 7.22
N ARG A 143 16.86 31.66 7.86
CA ARG A 143 16.48 32.96 7.27
C ARG A 143 17.39 33.37 6.11
N GLN A 144 18.69 33.11 6.19
CA GLN A 144 19.63 33.33 5.07
C GLN A 144 19.27 32.47 3.86
N ARG A 145 18.71 31.29 4.08
CA ARG A 145 18.15 30.43 3.02
C ARG A 145 16.80 30.92 2.49
N GLY A 146 16.27 32.01 3.03
CA GLY A 146 15.00 32.61 2.63
C GLY A 146 13.78 31.94 3.22
N ILE A 147 13.93 31.07 4.24
CA ILE A 147 12.79 30.40 4.89
C ILE A 147 12.17 31.37 5.90
N ARG A 148 10.88 31.68 5.71
CA ARG A 148 10.12 32.61 6.55
C ARG A 148 9.75 31.97 7.89
N ASP A 149 9.62 32.80 8.93
CA ASP A 149 9.30 32.34 10.28
C ASP A 149 7.97 31.57 10.39
N ASP A 150 6.95 31.92 9.58
CA ASP A 150 5.68 31.18 9.54
C ASP A 150 5.89 29.75 9.03
N ILE A 151 6.77 29.57 8.05
CA ILE A 151 7.13 28.26 7.49
C ILE A 151 8.03 27.47 8.45
N ILE A 152 8.98 28.13 9.11
CA ILE A 152 9.82 27.51 10.16
C ILE A 152 8.92 26.89 11.24
N ARG A 153 7.92 27.64 11.73
CA ARG A 153 6.96 27.15 12.73
C ARG A 153 6.03 26.07 12.16
N LYS A 154 5.51 26.25 10.93
CA LYS A 154 4.62 25.28 10.28
C LYS A 154 5.27 23.90 10.12
N PHE A 155 6.54 23.86 9.74
CA PHE A 155 7.32 22.63 9.60
C PHE A 155 8.00 22.19 10.90
N GLN A 156 7.81 22.92 12.00
CA GLN A 156 8.40 22.63 13.31
C GLN A 156 9.93 22.47 13.24
N LEU A 157 10.59 23.29 12.41
CA LEU A 157 12.04 23.20 12.25
C LEU A 157 12.73 23.53 13.57
N GLY A 158 13.86 22.88 13.83
CA GLY A 158 14.57 23.01 15.09
C GLY A 158 16.08 23.13 14.93
N TYR A 159 16.81 23.15 16.05
CA TYR A 159 18.26 23.22 16.07
C TYR A 159 18.84 22.33 17.16
N CYS A 160 19.83 21.52 16.82
CA CYS A 160 20.61 20.76 17.78
C CYS A 160 21.97 21.45 18.02
N PRO A 161 22.26 21.91 19.25
CA PRO A 161 23.49 22.63 19.58
C PRO A 161 24.77 21.89 19.19
N ALA A 162 25.81 22.64 18.85
CA ALA A 162 27.12 22.11 18.46
C ALA A 162 27.84 21.40 19.62
N SER A 163 27.50 21.74 20.87
CA SER A 163 28.03 21.09 22.07
C SER A 163 27.84 19.57 22.03
N GLY A 164 26.73 19.11 21.44
CA GLY A 164 26.36 17.71 21.23
C GLY A 164 26.08 16.91 22.49
N TYR A 165 25.77 17.58 23.59
CA TYR A 165 25.32 16.97 24.85
C TYR A 165 23.99 17.58 25.35
N GLY A 166 23.46 18.59 24.65
CA GLY A 166 22.33 19.37 25.12
C GLY A 166 21.04 18.56 25.23
N LEU A 167 20.73 17.74 24.21
CA LEU A 167 19.52 16.92 24.23
C LEU A 167 19.64 15.80 25.25
N GLY A 168 20.78 15.10 25.26
CA GLY A 168 21.04 14.01 26.22
C GLY A 168 20.98 14.46 27.68
N ASP A 169 21.50 15.66 27.99
CA ASP A 169 21.45 16.21 29.35
C ASP A 169 20.04 16.70 29.72
N ALA A 170 19.32 17.32 28.78
CA ALA A 170 17.92 17.70 28.99
C ALA A 170 17.04 16.46 29.23
N ALA A 171 17.25 15.39 28.47
CA ALA A 171 16.49 14.15 28.60
C ALA A 171 16.69 13.50 29.97
N ARG A 172 17.91 13.55 30.52
CA ARG A 172 18.18 13.07 31.90
C ARG A 172 17.47 13.91 32.94
N ARG A 173 17.46 15.24 32.77
CA ARG A 173 16.76 16.17 33.67
C ARG A 173 15.26 15.93 33.68
N ASP A 174 14.70 15.68 32.50
CA ASP A 174 13.26 15.50 32.30
C ASP A 174 12.82 14.04 32.51
N SER A 175 13.72 13.16 33.00
CA SER A 175 13.45 11.75 33.27
C SER A 175 12.96 10.95 32.06
N MET A 176 13.43 11.31 30.87
CA MET A 176 13.16 10.56 29.64
C MET A 176 13.95 9.24 29.60
N SER A 177 13.39 8.22 28.95
CA SER A 177 14.05 6.92 28.80
C SER A 177 15.30 7.03 27.93
N ILE A 178 16.46 6.73 28.52
CA ILE A 178 17.76 6.75 27.82
C ILE A 178 17.83 5.67 26.73
N ASP A 179 17.25 4.50 26.99
CA ASP A 179 17.28 3.41 26.01
C ASP A 179 16.41 3.77 24.79
N ASN A 180 15.25 4.40 25.02
CA ASN A 180 14.39 4.88 23.94
C ASN A 180 15.07 5.99 23.12
N LEU A 181 15.87 6.89 23.73
CA LEU A 181 16.66 7.90 22.97
C LEU A 181 17.69 7.28 22.04
N VAL A 182 18.27 6.16 22.45
CA VAL A 182 19.24 5.43 21.62
C VAL A 182 18.51 4.66 20.52
N GLU A 183 17.38 4.03 20.85
CA GLU A 183 16.53 3.30 19.90
C GLU A 183 15.99 4.19 18.79
N THR A 184 15.43 5.37 19.12
CA THR A 184 14.95 6.33 18.10
C THR A 184 16.09 7.05 17.37
N GLY A 185 17.34 6.83 17.80
CA GLY A 185 18.51 7.45 17.22
C GLY A 185 18.66 8.94 17.54
N LEU A 186 18.00 9.47 18.56
CA LEU A 186 18.23 10.84 19.03
C LEU A 186 19.62 11.01 19.66
N CYS A 187 20.09 9.99 20.39
CA CYS A 187 21.41 9.96 21.01
C CYS A 187 22.21 8.71 20.61
N ILE A 188 23.52 8.75 20.88
CA ILE A 188 24.47 7.64 20.76
C ILE A 188 25.13 7.46 22.12
N LYS A 189 25.23 6.22 22.61
CA LYS A 189 26.04 5.91 23.80
C LYS A 189 27.51 5.85 23.38
N THR A 190 28.34 6.69 24.02
CA THR A 190 29.80 6.62 23.90
C THR A 190 30.35 5.41 24.65
N GLU A 191 31.60 5.01 24.37
CA GLU A 191 32.29 3.91 25.06
C GLU A 191 32.32 4.07 26.59
N ARG A 192 32.31 5.31 27.08
CA ARG A 192 32.28 5.65 28.52
C ARG A 192 30.87 5.77 29.09
N GLY A 193 29.84 5.36 28.34
CA GLY A 193 28.43 5.39 28.77
C GLY A 193 27.77 6.77 28.77
N LYS A 194 28.48 7.84 28.38
CA LYS A 194 27.87 9.17 28.19
C LYS A 194 27.01 9.19 26.93
N LEU A 195 25.91 9.93 26.97
CA LEU A 195 25.08 10.18 25.78
C LEU A 195 25.69 11.30 24.95
N ARG A 196 25.72 11.13 23.64
CA ARG A 196 26.07 12.15 22.66
C ARG A 196 24.87 12.36 21.74
N ASP A 197 24.50 13.60 21.49
CA ASP A 197 23.41 13.93 20.57
C ASP A 197 23.82 13.51 19.16
N ARG A 198 22.95 12.80 18.42
CA ARG A 198 23.29 12.36 17.06
C ARG A 198 23.38 13.53 16.08
N PHE A 199 22.51 14.52 16.26
CA PHE A 199 22.33 15.62 15.31
C PHE A 199 23.11 16.89 15.68
N PHE A 200 24.13 16.80 16.55
CA PHE A 200 24.86 17.98 17.03
C PHE A 200 25.35 18.92 15.91
N GLY A 201 25.14 20.22 16.09
CA GLY A 201 25.54 21.28 15.15
C GLY A 201 24.69 21.31 13.87
N ARG A 202 23.44 20.85 13.91
CA ARG A 202 22.56 20.75 12.73
C ARG A 202 21.24 21.46 12.94
N VAL A 203 20.72 22.03 11.86
CA VAL A 203 19.28 22.38 11.76
C VAL A 203 18.50 21.09 11.54
N ILE A 204 17.37 20.98 12.24
CA ILE A 204 16.56 19.79 12.36
C ILE A 204 15.27 19.92 11.55
N PHE A 205 14.95 18.87 10.81
CA PHE A 205 13.75 18.69 10.03
C PHE A 205 12.97 17.49 10.61
N PRO A 206 11.91 17.71 11.41
CA PRO A 206 11.11 16.61 11.93
C PRO A 206 10.39 15.88 10.81
N VAL A 207 10.39 14.55 10.87
CA VAL A 207 9.66 13.68 9.95
C VAL A 207 8.36 13.27 10.62
N HIS A 208 7.25 13.68 10.04
CA HIS A 208 5.91 13.29 10.48
C HIS A 208 5.41 12.11 9.66
N ASN A 209 4.76 11.16 10.32
CA ASN A 209 3.95 10.19 9.60
C ASN A 209 2.69 10.85 9.01
N TYR A 210 1.93 10.12 8.19
CA TYR A 210 0.72 10.67 7.54
C TYR A 210 -0.37 11.19 8.53
N MET A 211 -0.31 10.78 9.82
CA MET A 211 -1.20 11.24 10.89
C MET A 211 -0.66 12.48 11.62
N GLY A 212 0.55 12.93 11.32
CA GLY A 212 1.17 14.11 11.94
C GLY A 212 1.96 13.84 13.21
N LYS A 213 2.22 12.57 13.56
CA LYS A 213 3.09 12.23 14.69
C LYS A 213 4.55 12.27 14.25
N VAL A 214 5.41 12.84 15.09
CA VAL A 214 6.86 12.87 14.84
C VAL A 214 7.44 11.46 15.02
N VAL A 215 7.96 10.89 13.95
CA VAL A 215 8.52 9.53 13.94
C VAL A 215 10.04 9.51 13.83
N ALA A 216 10.63 10.56 13.26
CA ALA A 216 12.07 10.67 13.05
C ALA A 216 12.48 12.13 12.81
N PHE A 217 13.78 12.32 12.57
CA PHE A 217 14.40 13.60 12.27
C PHE A 217 15.44 13.46 11.16
N GLY A 218 15.48 14.46 10.28
CA GLY A 218 16.61 14.79 9.41
C GLY A 218 17.40 15.95 10.00
N GLY A 219 18.70 16.01 9.72
CA GLY A 219 19.59 17.05 10.24
C GLY A 219 20.58 17.54 9.18
N ARG A 220 20.59 18.84 8.90
CA ARG A 220 21.55 19.48 7.98
C ARG A 220 22.69 20.13 8.75
N ILE A 221 23.93 19.73 8.43
CA ILE A 221 25.11 20.39 9.00
C ILE A 221 25.26 21.81 8.44
N LEU A 222 25.61 22.74 9.32
CA LEU A 222 25.79 24.15 8.97
C LEU A 222 27.26 24.45 8.59
N GLU A 223 28.19 23.79 9.27
CA GLU A 223 29.62 23.88 9.00
C GLU A 223 30.01 22.95 7.84
N LYS A 224 30.86 23.44 6.93
CA LYS A 224 31.51 22.57 5.95
C LYS A 224 32.56 21.73 6.67
N LYS A 225 32.33 20.41 6.72
CA LYS A 225 33.30 19.43 7.20
C LYS A 225 33.57 18.41 6.10
N ASP A 226 34.85 18.20 5.80
CA ASP A 226 35.28 17.19 4.85
C ASP A 226 34.85 15.80 5.34
N ASN A 227 34.46 14.93 4.42
CA ASN A 227 34.02 13.55 4.68
C ASN A 227 32.77 13.40 5.58
N VAL A 228 32.01 14.46 5.82
CA VAL A 228 30.72 14.40 6.53
C VAL A 228 29.58 14.74 5.57
N GLY A 229 28.61 13.84 5.45
CA GLY A 229 27.41 14.06 4.65
C GLY A 229 26.64 15.32 5.06
N LYS A 230 26.18 16.10 4.07
CA LYS A 230 25.41 17.34 4.28
C LYS A 230 24.17 17.09 5.15
N TYR A 231 23.47 15.98 4.90
CA TYR A 231 22.29 15.55 5.64
C TYR A 231 22.56 14.26 6.41
N LEU A 232 21.95 14.15 7.59
CA LEU A 232 21.92 12.97 8.43
C LEU A 232 20.47 12.66 8.76
N ASN A 233 20.02 11.43 8.52
CA ASN A 233 18.68 10.99 8.89
C ASN A 233 18.74 10.10 10.12
N SER A 234 17.61 10.02 10.84
CA SER A 234 17.43 9.02 11.90
C SER A 234 17.61 7.61 11.34
N PRO A 235 18.16 6.67 12.13
CA PRO A 235 18.18 5.26 11.75
C PRO A 235 16.77 4.65 11.79
N GLU A 236 16.63 3.44 11.25
CA GLU A 236 15.41 2.63 11.42
C GLU A 236 15.09 2.42 12.90
N SER A 237 13.81 2.46 13.25
CA SER A 237 13.32 2.19 14.62
C SER A 237 11.92 1.61 14.59
N THR A 238 11.40 1.19 15.74
CA THR A 238 10.03 0.68 15.89
C THR A 238 8.96 1.67 15.39
N VAL A 239 9.23 2.98 15.43
CA VAL A 239 8.30 4.03 14.99
C VAL A 239 8.59 4.60 13.61
N TYR A 240 9.75 4.33 13.02
CA TYR A 240 10.19 4.94 11.78
C TYR A 240 10.86 3.93 10.85
N HIS A 241 10.24 3.77 9.68
CA HIS A 241 10.79 3.05 8.56
C HIS A 241 10.94 3.99 7.37
N LYS A 242 12.18 4.24 6.94
CA LYS A 242 12.47 5.23 5.89
C LYS A 242 11.78 4.88 4.57
N SER A 243 11.64 3.60 4.28
CA SER A 243 10.93 3.09 3.10
C SER A 243 9.41 3.29 3.15
N SER A 244 8.84 3.75 4.26
CA SER A 244 7.38 3.91 4.39
C SER A 244 6.93 5.34 4.66
N GLU A 245 7.88 6.27 4.76
CA GLU A 245 7.60 7.67 5.10
C GLU A 245 8.00 8.61 3.96
N LEU A 246 7.18 9.65 3.76
CA LEU A 246 7.40 10.73 2.80
C LEU A 246 7.38 12.05 3.53
N TYR A 247 8.47 12.80 3.46
CA TYR A 247 8.54 14.09 4.11
C TYR A 247 7.54 15.07 3.47
N GLY A 248 6.88 15.86 4.32
CA GLY A 248 5.85 16.82 3.90
C GLY A 248 4.45 16.22 3.73
N LEU A 249 4.30 14.89 3.65
CA LEU A 249 3.01 14.26 3.33
C LEU A 249 1.88 14.67 4.30
N TYR A 250 2.16 14.73 5.60
CA TYR A 250 1.17 15.17 6.59
C TYR A 250 0.59 16.56 6.27
N LEU A 251 1.45 17.49 5.84
CA LEU A 251 1.08 18.85 5.47
C LEU A 251 0.50 18.93 4.05
N ALA A 252 0.89 18.01 3.17
CA ALA A 252 0.53 18.03 1.76
C ALA A 252 -0.77 17.29 1.44
N LYS A 253 -1.16 16.28 2.22
CA LYS A 253 -2.28 15.35 1.90
C LYS A 253 -3.59 16.04 1.50
N GLN A 254 -3.95 17.13 2.16
CA GLN A 254 -5.19 17.88 1.83
C GLN A 254 -5.05 18.61 0.48
N ALA A 255 -3.89 19.20 0.20
CA ALA A 255 -3.61 19.84 -1.07
C ALA A 255 -3.53 18.82 -2.21
N ILE A 256 -2.91 17.65 -1.96
CA ILE A 256 -2.84 16.54 -2.92
C ILE A 256 -4.25 16.11 -3.33
N GLN A 257 -5.16 15.91 -2.37
CA GLN A 257 -6.55 15.53 -2.65
C GLN A 257 -7.32 16.66 -3.36
N ARG A 258 -7.13 17.92 -2.96
CA ARG A 258 -7.82 19.07 -3.55
C ARG A 258 -7.45 19.29 -5.01
N HIS A 259 -6.16 19.19 -5.33
CA HIS A 259 -5.63 19.42 -6.67
C HIS A 259 -5.57 18.14 -7.51
N ASP A 260 -5.93 16.99 -6.92
CA ASP A 260 -5.76 15.66 -7.50
C ASP A 260 -4.40 15.47 -8.18
N CYS A 261 -3.33 15.91 -7.49
CA CYS A 261 -1.97 15.84 -8.00
C CYS A 261 -0.96 15.89 -6.86
N CYS A 262 0.09 15.08 -6.94
CA CYS A 262 1.21 15.09 -6.02
C CYS A 262 2.51 15.43 -6.76
N TYR A 263 3.29 16.36 -6.20
CA TYR A 263 4.65 16.66 -6.66
C TYR A 263 5.67 15.88 -5.84
N LEU A 264 6.56 15.15 -6.50
CA LEU A 264 7.65 14.41 -5.85
C LEU A 264 8.99 15.11 -6.14
N VAL A 265 9.68 15.49 -5.06
CA VAL A 265 11.02 16.12 -5.08
C VAL A 265 12.00 15.30 -4.24
N GLU A 266 13.29 15.63 -4.26
CA GLU A 266 14.31 14.83 -3.57
C GLU A 266 14.49 15.18 -2.09
N GLY A 267 14.47 16.47 -1.76
CA GLY A 267 14.97 17.00 -0.51
C GLY A 267 13.94 17.68 0.39
N TYR A 268 14.32 17.85 1.66
CA TYR A 268 13.53 18.59 2.65
C TYR A 268 13.31 20.05 2.26
N THR A 269 14.37 20.70 1.76
CA THR A 269 14.32 22.12 1.41
C THR A 269 13.42 22.39 0.22
N ASP A 270 13.34 21.46 -0.71
CA ASP A 270 12.51 21.56 -1.91
C ASP A 270 11.03 21.61 -1.50
N VAL A 271 10.61 20.67 -0.64
CA VAL A 271 9.27 20.63 -0.05
C VAL A 271 8.97 21.93 0.69
N ILE A 272 9.89 22.39 1.55
CA ILE A 272 9.69 23.60 2.35
C ILE A 272 9.53 24.84 1.47
N SER A 273 10.41 25.01 0.48
CA SER A 273 10.43 26.18 -0.39
C SER A 273 9.24 26.20 -1.34
N MET A 274 8.81 25.05 -1.87
CA MET A 274 7.57 24.95 -2.66
C MET A 274 6.32 25.23 -1.79
N HIS A 275 6.25 24.69 -0.58
CA HIS A 275 5.17 25.05 0.35
C HIS A 275 5.17 26.55 0.67
N GLN A 276 6.35 27.14 0.79
CA GLN A 276 6.52 28.56 1.06
C GLN A 276 6.02 29.45 -0.08
N CYS A 277 6.22 29.04 -1.34
CA CYS A 277 5.70 29.74 -2.51
C CYS A 277 4.22 29.48 -2.78
N GLY A 278 3.57 28.59 -2.02
CA GLY A 278 2.13 28.32 -2.11
C GLY A 278 1.77 26.97 -2.74
N ILE A 279 2.76 26.22 -3.23
CA ILE A 279 2.57 24.88 -3.79
C ILE A 279 2.67 23.86 -2.65
N ALA A 280 1.51 23.46 -2.13
CA ALA A 280 1.43 22.66 -0.91
C ALA A 280 1.24 21.15 -1.15
N ASN A 281 1.05 20.70 -2.38
CA ASN A 281 0.85 19.29 -2.74
C ASN A 281 2.17 18.58 -3.09
N VAL A 282 3.22 18.81 -2.28
CA VAL A 282 4.60 18.35 -2.55
C VAL A 282 5.12 17.45 -1.43
N VAL A 283 5.85 16.40 -1.79
CA VAL A 283 6.47 15.43 -0.87
C VAL A 283 7.88 15.08 -1.32
N ALA A 284 8.70 14.58 -0.38
CA ALA A 284 10.05 14.10 -0.69
C ALA A 284 10.35 12.70 -0.16
N SER A 285 11.17 11.95 -0.89
CA SER A 285 11.74 10.67 -0.45
C SER A 285 12.91 10.83 0.53
N SER A 286 13.36 12.06 0.77
CA SER A 286 14.36 12.44 1.79
C SER A 286 15.71 11.73 1.64
N GLY A 287 16.25 11.76 0.42
CA GLY A 287 17.57 11.21 0.09
C GLY A 287 17.60 9.67 0.11
N THR A 288 16.54 9.04 -0.38
CA THR A 288 16.50 7.59 -0.66
C THR A 288 15.88 7.36 -2.02
N ALA A 289 16.23 6.23 -2.65
CA ALA A 289 15.46 5.73 -3.78
C ALA A 289 14.00 5.55 -3.38
N LEU A 290 13.09 5.89 -4.29
CA LEU A 290 11.65 5.73 -4.10
C LEU A 290 11.32 4.24 -3.90
N THR A 291 10.39 3.95 -2.99
CA THR A 291 10.05 2.57 -2.60
C THR A 291 8.56 2.26 -2.83
N HIS A 292 8.22 0.97 -2.92
CA HIS A 292 6.85 0.49 -3.13
C HIS A 292 5.87 1.01 -2.05
N ASP A 293 6.29 1.04 -0.79
CA ASP A 293 5.44 1.51 0.32
C ASP A 293 5.17 3.01 0.24
N GLN A 294 6.16 3.82 -0.11
CA GLN A 294 5.98 5.25 -0.38
C GLN A 294 5.03 5.48 -1.56
N ILE A 295 5.15 4.70 -2.64
CA ILE A 295 4.26 4.78 -3.80
C ILE A 295 2.82 4.43 -3.40
N ARG A 296 2.63 3.34 -2.66
CA ARG A 296 1.31 2.97 -2.10
C ARG A 296 0.75 4.07 -1.21
N LEU A 297 1.59 4.75 -0.45
CA LEU A 297 1.18 5.85 0.42
C LEU A 297 0.68 7.06 -0.38
N ILE A 298 1.36 7.44 -1.47
CA ILE A 298 0.90 8.50 -2.39
C ILE A 298 -0.44 8.10 -3.04
N LYS A 299 -0.54 6.85 -3.51
CA LYS A 299 -1.74 6.31 -4.18
C LYS A 299 -3.01 6.36 -3.33
N LYS A 300 -2.89 6.41 -1.99
CA LYS A 300 -4.04 6.62 -1.09
C LYS A 300 -4.70 7.99 -1.26
N PHE A 301 -3.98 8.98 -1.80
CA PHE A 301 -4.45 10.36 -1.91
C PHE A 301 -4.69 10.81 -3.35
N THR A 302 -3.92 10.31 -4.32
CA THR A 302 -4.11 10.58 -5.75
C THR A 302 -3.40 9.52 -6.60
N SER A 303 -3.87 9.32 -7.84
CA SER A 303 -3.14 8.56 -8.85
C SER A 303 -2.25 9.43 -9.73
N ASN A 304 -2.35 10.76 -9.65
CA ASN A 304 -1.58 11.68 -10.51
C ASN A 304 -0.32 12.16 -9.79
N LEU A 305 0.84 11.84 -10.36
CA LEU A 305 2.13 12.21 -9.81
C LEU A 305 2.97 12.95 -10.85
N THR A 306 3.56 14.07 -10.45
CA THR A 306 4.59 14.74 -11.25
C THR A 306 5.92 14.70 -10.50
N VAL A 307 6.93 14.09 -11.11
CA VAL A 307 8.29 14.03 -10.56
C VAL A 307 9.06 15.25 -11.06
N LEU A 308 9.63 16.03 -10.13
CA LEU A 308 10.41 17.22 -10.45
C LEU A 308 11.89 16.86 -10.33
N TYR A 309 12.63 17.03 -11.41
CA TYR A 309 14.07 16.86 -11.43
C TYR A 309 14.78 18.21 -11.56
N ASP A 310 15.95 18.27 -10.92
CA ASP A 310 16.97 19.27 -11.21
C ASP A 310 17.30 19.23 -12.72
N GLY A 311 17.78 20.34 -13.31
CA GLY A 311 18.17 20.43 -14.73
C GLY A 311 19.36 19.55 -15.15
N ASP A 312 19.65 18.48 -14.42
CA ASP A 312 20.75 17.53 -14.58
C ASP A 312 20.28 16.28 -15.36
N ALA A 313 20.69 16.17 -16.63
CA ALA A 313 20.39 15.02 -17.49
C ALA A 313 20.96 13.67 -16.99
N ALA A 314 22.03 13.66 -16.20
CA ALA A 314 22.69 12.45 -15.72
C ALA A 314 21.97 11.85 -14.50
N GLY A 315 21.51 12.68 -13.56
CA GLY A 315 20.67 12.30 -12.41
C GLY A 315 19.31 11.74 -12.83
N ILE A 316 18.75 12.26 -13.92
CA ILE A 316 17.50 11.79 -14.52
C ILE A 316 17.60 10.34 -15.01
N LYS A 317 18.69 9.97 -15.73
CA LYS A 317 18.88 8.59 -16.20
C LYS A 317 19.01 7.59 -15.05
N ALA A 318 19.66 7.98 -13.96
CA ALA A 318 19.81 7.15 -12.78
C ALA A 318 18.48 6.89 -12.04
N SER A 319 17.54 7.84 -12.12
CA SER A 319 16.25 7.79 -11.42
C SER A 319 15.11 7.15 -12.23
N MET A 320 15.28 6.91 -13.54
CA MET A 320 14.30 6.20 -14.40
C MET A 320 13.81 4.87 -13.82
N ARG A 321 14.70 4.11 -13.14
CA ARG A 321 14.34 2.84 -12.47
C ARG A 321 13.26 3.02 -11.41
N GLY A 322 13.28 4.14 -10.68
CA GLY A 322 12.26 4.45 -9.67
C GLY A 322 10.90 4.81 -10.30
N ILE A 323 10.87 5.21 -11.57
CA ILE A 323 9.65 5.60 -12.26
C ILE A 323 8.93 4.41 -12.91
N ASP A 324 9.65 3.40 -13.38
CA ASP A 324 9.00 2.15 -13.84
C ASP A 324 8.19 1.50 -12.70
N MET A 325 8.68 1.60 -11.45
CA MET A 325 7.94 1.17 -10.25
C MET A 325 6.64 1.96 -10.02
N LEU A 326 6.60 3.24 -10.39
CA LEU A 326 5.41 4.07 -10.30
C LEU A 326 4.34 3.61 -11.31
N LEU A 327 4.74 3.21 -12.53
CA LEU A 327 3.83 2.70 -13.55
C LEU A 327 3.20 1.38 -13.11
N GLU A 328 3.98 0.49 -12.50
CA GLU A 328 3.49 -0.79 -11.95
C GLU A 328 2.42 -0.61 -10.86
N HIS A 329 2.40 0.54 -10.20
CA HIS A 329 1.37 0.86 -9.20
C HIS A 329 0.18 1.59 -9.82
N GLY A 330 0.12 1.74 -11.15
CA GLY A 330 -0.98 2.37 -11.86
C GLY A 330 -1.11 3.87 -11.58
N LEU A 331 0.01 4.57 -11.34
CA LEU A 331 0.00 6.03 -11.27
C LEU A 331 0.12 6.65 -12.67
N ASN A 332 -0.55 7.79 -12.85
CA ASN A 332 -0.39 8.67 -14.00
C ASN A 332 0.81 9.57 -13.74
N ILE A 333 1.91 9.33 -14.46
CA ILE A 333 3.20 9.97 -14.14
C ILE A 333 3.55 11.00 -15.20
N LYS A 334 3.84 12.21 -14.72
CA LYS A 334 4.48 13.25 -15.50
C LYS A 334 5.87 13.54 -14.94
N VAL A 335 6.72 14.09 -15.79
CA VAL A 335 8.06 14.54 -15.43
C VAL A 335 8.17 16.02 -15.77
N LEU A 336 8.73 16.79 -14.84
CA LEU A 336 9.10 18.17 -15.06
C LEU A 336 10.60 18.33 -14.90
N LEU A 337 11.23 18.89 -15.92
CA LEU A 337 12.61 19.35 -15.83
C LEU A 337 12.62 20.84 -15.54
N LEU A 338 13.34 21.23 -14.50
CA LEU A 338 13.61 22.63 -14.23
C LEU A 338 14.73 23.15 -15.15
N PRO A 339 14.81 24.47 -15.38
CA PRO A 339 15.88 25.07 -16.17
C PRO A 339 17.27 24.73 -15.62
N ASP A 340 18.27 24.70 -16.50
CA ASP A 340 19.66 24.38 -16.15
C ASP A 340 20.15 25.21 -14.96
N GLY A 341 20.65 24.52 -13.92
CA GLY A 341 21.18 25.13 -12.72
C GLY A 341 20.14 25.51 -11.65
N ASP A 342 18.86 25.23 -11.88
CA ASP A 342 17.81 25.31 -10.86
C ASP A 342 17.39 23.93 -10.34
N ASP A 343 17.19 23.89 -9.03
CA ASP A 343 16.52 22.83 -8.25
C ASP A 343 15.14 23.37 -7.78
N PRO A 344 14.23 22.53 -7.26
CA PRO A 344 12.92 23.01 -6.85
C PRO A 344 12.97 24.10 -5.76
N ASP A 345 13.98 24.08 -4.88
CA ASP A 345 14.24 25.12 -3.87
C ASP A 345 14.58 26.48 -4.51
N SER A 346 15.58 26.52 -5.38
CA SER A 346 16.06 27.74 -6.04
C SER A 346 15.05 28.29 -7.02
N PHE A 347 14.33 27.44 -7.76
CA PHE A 347 13.23 27.84 -8.62
C PHE A 347 12.08 28.45 -7.79
N ALA A 348 11.69 27.81 -6.68
CA ALA A 348 10.64 28.34 -5.78
C ALA A 348 11.00 29.70 -5.17
N ARG A 349 12.29 30.00 -5.00
CA ARG A 349 12.75 31.30 -4.48
C ARG A 349 12.78 32.40 -5.53
N LYS A 350 12.85 32.06 -6.82
CA LYS A 350 12.92 33.02 -7.93
C LYS A 350 11.55 33.36 -8.51
N HIS A 351 10.54 32.52 -8.28
CA HIS A 351 9.23 32.63 -8.93
C HIS A 351 8.08 32.72 -7.92
N SER A 352 7.02 33.42 -8.32
CA SER A 352 5.73 33.40 -7.61
C SER A 352 5.02 32.06 -7.76
N ALA A 353 3.98 31.84 -6.93
CA ALA A 353 3.13 30.64 -7.00
C ALA A 353 2.57 30.43 -8.41
N GLU A 354 2.03 31.50 -8.99
CA GLU A 354 1.37 31.48 -10.30
C GLU A 354 2.37 31.20 -11.42
N GLU A 355 3.54 31.85 -11.42
CA GLU A 355 4.60 31.58 -12.39
C GLU A 355 5.09 30.14 -12.31
N TYR A 356 5.24 29.60 -11.10
CA TYR A 356 5.67 28.23 -10.90
C TYR A 356 4.61 27.25 -11.41
N VAL A 357 3.33 27.41 -11.03
CA VAL A 357 2.25 26.55 -11.52
C VAL A 357 2.13 26.62 -13.05
N ASN A 358 2.16 27.81 -13.64
CA ASN A 358 2.15 28.00 -15.09
C ASN A 358 3.34 27.30 -15.75
N PHE A 359 4.53 27.38 -15.15
CA PHE A 359 5.71 26.67 -15.65
C PHE A 359 5.50 25.15 -15.60
N ILE A 360 4.99 24.59 -14.50
CA ILE A 360 4.67 23.16 -14.39
C ILE A 360 3.69 22.75 -15.48
N GLU A 361 2.57 23.47 -15.63
CA GLU A 361 1.51 23.12 -16.57
C GLU A 361 1.99 23.13 -18.03
N GLN A 362 2.87 24.08 -18.38
CA GLN A 362 3.40 24.24 -19.74
C GLN A 362 4.54 23.27 -20.07
N ASN A 363 5.32 22.84 -19.07
CA ASN A 363 6.58 22.11 -19.30
C ASN A 363 6.57 20.66 -18.79
N GLN A 364 5.57 20.25 -18.01
CA GLN A 364 5.45 18.84 -17.61
C GLN A 364 5.15 17.96 -18.82
N VAL A 365 5.83 16.83 -18.92
CA VAL A 365 5.68 15.88 -20.03
C VAL A 365 5.27 14.53 -19.46
N ASP A 366 4.43 13.80 -20.19
CA ASP A 366 4.14 12.41 -19.88
C ASP A 366 5.44 11.58 -19.78
N PHE A 367 5.52 10.68 -18.80
CA PHE A 367 6.73 9.92 -18.54
C PHE A 367 7.20 9.06 -19.72
N ILE A 368 6.29 8.34 -20.39
CA ILE A 368 6.68 7.45 -21.50
C ILE A 368 7.28 8.29 -22.62
N ARG A 369 6.64 9.42 -22.93
CA ARG A 369 7.13 10.37 -23.94
C ARG A 369 8.46 10.99 -23.55
N PHE A 370 8.61 11.40 -22.29
CA PHE A 370 9.85 11.93 -21.75
C PHE A 370 11.00 10.93 -21.87
N LYS A 371 10.79 9.70 -21.40
CA LYS A 371 11.77 8.59 -21.47
C LYS A 371 12.16 8.30 -22.92
N THR A 372 11.19 8.31 -23.83
CA THR A 372 11.41 8.05 -25.27
C THR A 372 12.34 9.10 -25.86
N ASN A 373 12.02 10.38 -25.68
CA ASN A 373 12.83 11.49 -26.21
C ASN A 373 14.24 11.49 -25.62
N LEU A 374 14.35 11.30 -24.29
CA LEU A 374 15.63 11.32 -23.60
C LEU A 374 16.56 10.21 -24.07
N LEU A 375 16.06 8.97 -24.14
CA LEU A 375 16.88 7.82 -24.52
C LEU A 375 17.22 7.82 -26.02
N LEU A 376 16.30 8.26 -26.88
CA LEU A 376 16.57 8.34 -28.32
C LEU A 376 17.63 9.38 -28.66
N ALA A 377 17.69 10.51 -27.92
CA ALA A 377 18.66 11.58 -28.16
C ALA A 377 20.12 11.09 -28.10
N ASP A 378 20.43 10.06 -27.30
CA ASP A 378 21.78 9.51 -27.17
C ASP A 378 22.13 8.47 -28.24
N THR A 379 21.15 7.97 -29.01
CA THR A 379 21.38 6.85 -29.95
C THR A 379 21.95 7.28 -31.30
N GLY A 380 21.76 8.55 -31.69
CA GLY A 380 22.13 9.03 -33.02
C GLY A 380 21.53 8.16 -34.15
N ASN A 381 22.39 7.69 -35.05
CA ASN A 381 22.00 6.82 -36.18
C ASN A 381 22.30 5.32 -35.94
N ASP A 382 22.68 4.91 -34.73
CA ASP A 382 22.96 3.51 -34.43
C ASP A 382 21.65 2.71 -34.34
N ILE A 383 21.46 1.81 -35.31
CA ILE A 383 20.26 0.97 -35.42
C ILE A 383 20.11 0.04 -34.20
N ARG A 384 21.21 -0.53 -33.68
CA ARG A 384 21.14 -1.44 -32.53
C ARG A 384 20.80 -0.66 -31.27
N ALA A 385 21.45 0.47 -31.05
CA ALA A 385 21.16 1.32 -29.89
C ALA A 385 19.69 1.81 -29.91
N ARG A 386 19.17 2.20 -31.09
CA ARG A 386 17.75 2.54 -31.24
C ARG A 386 16.84 1.36 -30.87
N ALA A 387 17.11 0.16 -31.38
CA ALA A 387 16.32 -1.03 -31.07
C ALA A 387 16.32 -1.36 -29.57
N ASP A 388 17.46 -1.20 -28.88
CA ASP A 388 17.56 -1.42 -27.44
C ASP A 388 16.71 -0.41 -26.65
N VAL A 389 16.70 0.87 -27.08
CA VAL A 389 15.83 1.90 -26.49
C VAL A 389 14.36 1.56 -26.68
N ILE A 390 13.95 1.14 -27.89
CA ILE A 390 12.55 0.76 -28.16
C ILE A 390 12.11 -0.40 -27.29
N ASN A 391 12.96 -1.42 -27.12
CA ASN A 391 12.68 -2.55 -26.22
C ASN A 391 12.51 -2.08 -24.76
N ASN A 392 13.33 -1.13 -24.31
CA ASN A 392 13.23 -0.55 -22.97
C ASN A 392 11.95 0.27 -22.76
N ILE A 393 11.54 1.06 -23.76
CA ILE A 393 10.26 1.77 -23.74
C ILE A 393 9.09 0.79 -23.73
N ALA A 394 9.13 -0.25 -24.57
CA ALA A 394 8.10 -1.28 -24.65
C ALA A 394 7.93 -2.03 -23.31
N GLU A 395 9.02 -2.30 -22.59
CA GLU A 395 8.96 -2.87 -21.24
C GLU A 395 8.22 -1.96 -20.25
N SER A 396 8.40 -0.64 -20.38
CA SER A 396 7.71 0.36 -19.54
C SER A 396 6.22 0.40 -19.86
N ILE A 397 5.86 0.39 -21.15
CA ILE A 397 4.47 0.34 -21.64
C ILE A 397 3.79 -0.97 -21.22
N ALA A 398 4.51 -2.09 -21.19
CA ALA A 398 3.97 -3.38 -20.78
C ALA A 398 3.50 -3.42 -19.31
N ARG A 399 4.07 -2.57 -18.44
CA ARG A 399 3.69 -2.41 -17.03
C ARG A 399 2.42 -1.59 -16.83
N VAL A 400 1.91 -0.92 -17.85
CA VAL A 400 0.66 -0.16 -17.79
C VAL A 400 -0.52 -1.13 -17.78
N ASP A 401 -1.33 -1.12 -16.73
CA ASP A 401 -2.48 -2.03 -16.58
C ASP A 401 -3.65 -1.65 -17.50
N ASP A 402 -3.99 -0.35 -17.56
CA ASP A 402 -5.10 0.16 -18.38
C ASP A 402 -4.85 -0.10 -19.88
N SER A 403 -5.78 -0.80 -20.52
CA SER A 403 -5.64 -1.23 -21.92
C SER A 403 -5.71 -0.07 -22.92
N ILE A 404 -6.50 0.96 -22.61
CA ILE A 404 -6.68 2.12 -23.50
C ILE A 404 -5.45 3.00 -23.43
N ALA A 405 -5.00 3.36 -22.22
CA ALA A 405 -3.77 4.11 -21.99
C ALA A 405 -2.56 3.39 -22.62
N ARG A 406 -2.46 2.07 -22.44
CA ARG A 406 -1.42 1.26 -23.09
C ARG A 406 -1.47 1.36 -24.62
N SER A 407 -2.65 1.26 -25.22
CA SER A 407 -2.81 1.42 -26.68
C SER A 407 -2.40 2.81 -27.16
N LEU A 408 -2.71 3.86 -26.39
CA LEU A 408 -2.30 5.23 -26.71
C LEU A 408 -0.78 5.39 -26.62
N TYR A 409 -0.14 4.82 -25.58
CA TYR A 409 1.32 4.84 -25.47
C TYR A 409 2.02 4.07 -26.59
N ILE A 410 1.46 2.94 -27.04
CA ILE A 410 1.99 2.20 -28.20
C ILE A 410 1.98 3.09 -29.45
N LYS A 411 0.85 3.77 -29.69
CA LYS A 411 0.70 4.68 -30.84
C LYS A 411 1.69 5.85 -30.76
N ASP A 412 1.81 6.50 -29.61
CA ASP A 412 2.75 7.62 -29.42
C ASP A 412 4.21 7.16 -29.56
N CYS A 413 4.57 6.00 -29.00
CA CYS A 413 5.90 5.41 -29.13
C CYS A 413 6.24 5.11 -30.60
N ALA A 414 5.31 4.52 -31.36
CA ALA A 414 5.46 4.24 -32.78
C ALA A 414 5.74 5.52 -33.58
N GLN A 415 4.98 6.59 -33.29
CA GLN A 415 5.17 7.89 -33.93
C GLN A 415 6.52 8.53 -33.60
N LEU A 416 6.96 8.48 -32.34
CA LEU A 416 8.23 9.08 -31.91
C LEU A 416 9.46 8.33 -32.42
N THR A 417 9.34 7.01 -32.59
CA THR A 417 10.45 6.14 -33.02
C THR A 417 10.52 5.92 -34.53
N ASP A 418 9.48 6.34 -35.26
CA ASP A 418 9.27 6.08 -36.70
C ASP A 418 9.24 4.57 -37.03
N ILE A 419 8.48 3.82 -36.23
CA ILE A 419 8.28 2.36 -36.38
C ILE A 419 6.79 2.07 -36.56
N ARG A 420 6.47 0.98 -37.27
CA ARG A 420 5.08 0.55 -37.43
C ARG A 420 4.48 0.21 -36.06
N GLU A 421 3.26 0.69 -35.82
CA GLU A 421 2.55 0.48 -34.56
C GLU A 421 2.41 -1.01 -34.20
N ASP A 422 2.18 -1.87 -35.19
CA ASP A 422 2.05 -3.31 -35.00
C ASP A 422 3.33 -3.96 -34.46
N ASP A 423 4.51 -3.50 -34.89
CA ASP A 423 5.80 -4.05 -34.45
C ASP A 423 6.08 -3.67 -32.98
N VAL A 424 5.71 -2.44 -32.59
CA VAL A 424 5.77 -1.98 -31.20
C VAL A 424 4.79 -2.77 -30.34
N ARG A 425 3.56 -2.98 -30.82
CA ARG A 425 2.52 -3.76 -30.10
C ARG A 425 2.99 -5.19 -29.85
N GLU A 426 3.51 -5.87 -30.87
CA GLU A 426 4.03 -7.24 -30.72
C GLU A 426 5.17 -7.31 -29.68
N THR A 427 6.03 -6.29 -29.65
CA THR A 427 7.11 -6.19 -28.67
C THR A 427 6.57 -6.00 -27.26
N VAL A 428 5.60 -5.11 -27.06
CA VAL A 428 4.93 -4.89 -25.77
C VAL A 428 4.26 -6.16 -25.27
N ASP A 429 3.54 -6.89 -26.13
CA ASP A 429 2.86 -8.13 -25.76
C ASP A 429 3.86 -9.23 -25.36
N LYS A 430 5.00 -9.34 -26.07
CA LYS A 430 6.11 -10.22 -25.68
C LYS A 430 6.67 -9.87 -24.31
N MET A 431 6.89 -8.59 -24.02
CA MET A 431 7.38 -8.14 -22.70
C MET A 431 6.36 -8.41 -21.60
N ARG A 432 5.07 -8.17 -21.84
CA ARG A 432 3.99 -8.42 -20.87
C ARG A 432 3.91 -9.91 -20.50
N ASN A 433 4.01 -10.79 -21.49
CA ASN A 433 4.08 -12.23 -21.26
C ASN A 433 5.30 -12.62 -20.42
N ARG A 434 6.47 -12.01 -20.67
CA ARG A 434 7.68 -12.25 -19.87
C ARG A 434 7.49 -11.79 -18.42
N LEU A 435 7.03 -10.55 -18.19
CA LEU A 435 6.79 -10.00 -16.85
C LEU A 435 5.76 -10.83 -16.07
N TYR A 436 4.74 -11.35 -16.76
CA TYR A 436 3.78 -12.29 -16.17
C TYR A 436 4.46 -13.58 -15.71
N LEU A 437 5.30 -14.20 -16.57
CA LEU A 437 6.04 -15.42 -16.23
C LEU A 437 7.06 -15.19 -15.10
N GLU A 438 7.75 -14.06 -15.07
CA GLU A 438 8.69 -13.68 -14.01
C GLU A 438 7.97 -13.50 -12.66
N LYS A 439 6.80 -12.86 -12.65
CA LYS A 439 5.95 -12.77 -11.44
C LYS A 439 5.48 -14.14 -10.95
N MET A 440 5.30 -15.12 -11.84
CA MET A 440 4.97 -16.51 -11.46
C MET A 440 6.19 -17.30 -10.97
N GLN A 441 7.41 -16.96 -11.41
CA GLN A 441 8.65 -17.66 -11.06
C GLN A 441 9.37 -17.06 -9.84
N THR A 442 9.08 -15.81 -9.47
CA THR A 442 9.67 -15.17 -8.29
C THR A 442 9.03 -15.77 -7.03
N PRO A 443 9.79 -16.45 -6.13
CA PRO A 443 9.26 -16.80 -4.82
C PRO A 443 8.91 -15.49 -4.13
N GLN A 444 7.63 -15.30 -3.77
CA GLN A 444 7.23 -14.18 -2.92
C GLN A 444 8.13 -14.19 -1.68
N ALA A 445 8.95 -13.16 -1.52
CA ALA A 445 9.70 -12.97 -0.27
C ALA A 445 8.68 -13.03 0.87
N PRO A 446 8.91 -13.84 1.92
CA PRO A 446 7.97 -13.94 3.01
C PRO A 446 7.77 -12.54 3.59
N LEU A 447 6.51 -12.09 3.62
CA LEU A 447 6.10 -10.97 4.45
C LEU A 447 6.67 -11.23 5.85
N LEU A 448 7.55 -10.33 6.31
CA LEU A 448 8.13 -10.37 7.65
C LEU A 448 7.00 -10.30 8.68
N SER A 449 6.46 -11.46 9.06
CA SER A 449 5.77 -11.64 10.33
C SER A 449 6.79 -11.43 11.46
N PRO A 450 6.43 -10.73 12.56
CA PRO A 450 7.34 -10.51 13.68
C PRO A 450 7.84 -11.85 14.22
N GLN A 451 9.17 -12.01 14.26
CA GLN A 451 9.81 -13.22 14.77
C GLN A 451 9.37 -13.46 16.22
N ARG A 452 8.59 -14.52 16.46
CA ARG A 452 8.46 -15.13 17.79
C ARG A 452 9.78 -15.84 18.09
N GLY A 453 10.48 -15.35 19.11
CA GLY A 453 11.68 -15.96 19.64
C GLY A 453 11.42 -17.42 20.00
N LYS A 454 12.30 -18.31 19.51
CA LYS A 454 12.33 -19.71 19.88
C LYS A 454 12.84 -19.82 21.32
N ILE A 455 12.04 -20.44 22.18
CA ILE A 455 12.46 -20.90 23.51
C ILE A 455 13.32 -22.15 23.29
N HIS A 456 14.55 -22.12 23.81
CA HIS A 456 15.40 -23.31 23.96
C HIS A 456 14.82 -24.22 25.05
N SER A 457 14.76 -25.53 24.79
CA SER A 457 15.14 -26.58 25.75
C SER A 457 15.58 -27.84 24.97
N PRO A 458 16.45 -28.72 25.51
CA PRO A 458 17.39 -29.50 24.72
C PRO A 458 17.11 -31.02 24.67
N LEU A 459 17.90 -31.68 23.81
CA LEU A 459 18.29 -33.11 23.75
C LEU A 459 17.47 -34.07 22.86
N GLY A 460 18.21 -34.74 21.97
CA GLY A 460 17.82 -35.96 21.27
C GLY A 460 18.34 -36.04 19.83
N GLU A 461 19.59 -36.44 19.63
CA GLU A 461 20.16 -36.79 18.33
C GLU A 461 19.46 -38.01 17.72
N THR A 462 19.13 -37.96 16.41
CA THR A 462 19.37 -39.04 15.44
C THR A 462 19.26 -38.48 14.03
N GLU A 463 20.23 -38.87 13.20
CA GLU A 463 20.41 -38.52 11.79
C GLU A 463 19.29 -39.07 10.88
N GLY A 464 19.05 -38.41 9.73
CA GLY A 464 18.50 -39.06 8.54
C GLY A 464 17.42 -38.31 7.76
N ALA A 465 17.85 -37.68 6.66
CA ALA A 465 17.13 -37.47 5.39
C ALA A 465 15.91 -36.52 5.30
N SER A 466 15.95 -35.73 4.21
CA SER A 466 14.89 -34.94 3.54
C SER A 466 14.38 -33.66 4.22
N SER A 467 14.99 -32.54 3.83
CA SER A 467 14.36 -31.21 3.85
C SER A 467 14.08 -30.75 2.42
N MET A 468 12.86 -30.95 1.93
CA MET A 468 12.29 -30.18 0.80
C MET A 468 10.77 -30.07 0.97
N VAL A 469 10.23 -28.95 0.48
CA VAL A 469 8.83 -28.53 0.40
C VAL A 469 8.26 -27.85 1.66
N ASN A 470 8.34 -26.51 1.70
CA ASN A 470 7.23 -25.71 2.25
C ASN A 470 7.22 -24.26 1.74
N ALA A 471 6.59 -24.06 0.59
CA ALA A 471 5.92 -22.84 0.15
C ALA A 471 4.70 -23.32 -0.67
N GLN A 472 3.50 -22.83 -0.39
CA GLN A 472 2.24 -23.35 -0.96
C GLN A 472 2.32 -23.50 -2.49
N SER A 473 1.98 -24.68 -3.01
CA SER A 473 2.04 -25.00 -4.44
C SER A 473 1.11 -24.10 -5.26
N SER A 474 1.37 -23.93 -6.56
CA SER A 474 0.53 -23.08 -7.41
C SER A 474 -0.90 -23.62 -7.49
N THR A 475 -1.07 -24.94 -7.42
CA THR A 475 -2.35 -25.64 -7.28
C THR A 475 -3.12 -25.19 -6.04
N ALA A 476 -2.49 -25.13 -4.86
CA ALA A 476 -3.16 -24.73 -3.62
C ALA A 476 -3.71 -23.27 -3.67
N LYS A 477 -3.02 -22.38 -4.41
CA LYS A 477 -3.49 -21.00 -4.63
C LYS A 477 -4.69 -20.97 -5.56
N ALA A 478 -4.68 -21.75 -6.65
CA ALA A 478 -5.79 -21.85 -7.58
C ALA A 478 -7.03 -22.49 -6.92
N GLU A 479 -6.85 -23.55 -6.12
CA GLU A 479 -7.92 -24.13 -5.29
C GLU A 479 -8.54 -23.09 -4.35
N THR A 480 -7.71 -22.29 -3.67
CA THR A 480 -8.21 -21.26 -2.77
C THR A 480 -9.08 -20.24 -3.50
N LYS A 481 -8.71 -19.83 -4.72
CA LYS A 481 -9.51 -18.93 -5.55
C LYS A 481 -10.84 -19.57 -5.96
N LEU A 482 -10.83 -20.82 -6.40
CA LEU A 482 -12.04 -21.59 -6.73
C LEU A 482 -12.96 -21.70 -5.51
N MET A 483 -12.41 -22.01 -4.34
CA MET A 483 -13.18 -22.16 -3.10
C MET A 483 -13.79 -20.86 -2.60
N LYS A 484 -13.13 -19.71 -2.81
CA LYS A 484 -13.74 -18.39 -2.51
C LYS A 484 -15.03 -18.18 -3.31
N PHE A 485 -15.04 -18.56 -4.58
CA PHE A 485 -16.24 -18.47 -5.43
C PHE A 485 -17.31 -19.47 -4.98
N LEU A 486 -16.93 -20.72 -4.67
CA LEU A 486 -17.86 -21.72 -4.15
C LEU A 486 -18.52 -21.27 -2.83
N VAL A 487 -17.77 -20.67 -1.91
CA VAL A 487 -18.31 -20.17 -0.63
C VAL A 487 -19.32 -19.03 -0.84
N ARG A 488 -19.12 -18.19 -1.86
CA ARG A 488 -19.95 -17.00 -2.11
C ARG A 488 -21.15 -17.27 -3.01
N TYR A 489 -20.98 -18.14 -3.99
CA TYR A 489 -21.92 -18.30 -5.11
C TYR A 489 -22.30 -19.76 -5.38
N GLY A 490 -21.91 -20.70 -4.52
CA GLY A 490 -22.08 -22.14 -4.75
C GLY A 490 -23.52 -22.56 -5.09
N GLU A 491 -24.52 -21.93 -4.47
CA GLU A 491 -25.94 -22.22 -4.69
C GLU A 491 -26.53 -21.51 -5.93
N ARG A 492 -25.81 -20.55 -6.51
CA ARG A 492 -26.33 -19.75 -7.63
C ARG A 492 -26.39 -20.59 -8.90
N SER A 493 -27.48 -20.47 -9.64
CA SER A 493 -27.62 -21.08 -10.96
C SER A 493 -26.65 -20.45 -11.94
N ILE A 494 -26.01 -21.27 -12.78
CA ILE A 494 -25.13 -20.83 -13.86
C ILE A 494 -25.76 -20.99 -15.25
N GLY A 495 -27.02 -21.41 -15.31
CA GLY A 495 -27.77 -21.68 -16.54
C GLY A 495 -28.48 -23.03 -16.53
N ASP A 496 -29.36 -23.21 -17.51
CA ASP A 496 -30.06 -24.48 -17.74
C ASP A 496 -29.23 -25.37 -18.67
N ILE A 497 -28.95 -26.59 -18.21
CA ILE A 497 -28.25 -27.62 -18.99
C ILE A 497 -29.27 -28.67 -19.46
N GLU A 498 -29.18 -29.07 -20.72
CA GLU A 498 -30.00 -30.13 -21.29
C GLU A 498 -29.54 -31.49 -20.74
N THR A 499 -30.44 -32.22 -20.10
CA THR A 499 -30.22 -33.57 -19.58
C THR A 499 -30.40 -34.61 -20.69
N ASP A 500 -29.90 -35.83 -20.48
CA ASP A 500 -29.88 -36.92 -21.48
C ASP A 500 -31.28 -37.32 -22.01
N ASP A 501 -32.34 -36.91 -21.33
CA ASP A 501 -33.75 -37.09 -21.69
C ASP A 501 -34.36 -35.89 -22.44
N GLY A 502 -33.56 -34.88 -22.81
CA GLY A 502 -33.96 -33.70 -23.59
C GLY A 502 -34.70 -32.63 -22.77
N GLN A 503 -34.65 -32.70 -21.43
CA GLN A 503 -35.20 -31.67 -20.55
C GLN A 503 -34.10 -30.69 -20.12
N TYR A 504 -34.48 -29.45 -19.78
CA TYR A 504 -33.55 -28.44 -19.29
C TYR A 504 -33.60 -28.38 -17.76
N ARG A 505 -32.46 -28.57 -17.10
CA ARG A 505 -32.30 -28.45 -15.65
C ARG A 505 -31.33 -27.31 -15.32
N SER A 506 -31.77 -26.38 -14.47
CA SER A 506 -30.89 -25.38 -13.86
C SER A 506 -29.81 -26.06 -13.02
N VAL A 507 -28.55 -25.79 -13.34
CA VAL A 507 -27.38 -26.33 -12.61
C VAL A 507 -26.75 -25.23 -11.78
N SER A 508 -26.45 -25.53 -10.52
CA SER A 508 -25.76 -24.59 -9.63
C SER A 508 -24.26 -24.52 -9.93
N PHE A 509 -23.62 -23.44 -9.52
CA PHE A 509 -22.18 -23.25 -9.66
C PHE A 509 -21.41 -24.40 -9.00
N ALA A 510 -21.82 -24.86 -7.81
CA ALA A 510 -21.19 -25.98 -7.12
C ALA A 510 -21.35 -27.31 -7.88
N GLU A 511 -22.53 -27.60 -8.43
CA GLU A 511 -22.76 -28.82 -9.23
C GLU A 511 -21.89 -28.84 -10.48
N TYR A 512 -21.80 -27.69 -11.18
CA TYR A 512 -20.98 -27.56 -12.38
C TYR A 512 -19.49 -27.77 -12.08
N ILE A 513 -18.95 -27.06 -11.08
CA ILE A 513 -17.56 -27.24 -10.66
C ILE A 513 -17.30 -28.70 -10.31
N ASN A 514 -18.15 -29.33 -9.49
CA ASN A 514 -17.98 -30.73 -9.10
C ASN A 514 -17.98 -31.67 -10.32
N SER A 515 -18.91 -31.49 -11.27
CA SER A 515 -18.96 -32.31 -12.48
C SER A 515 -17.69 -32.18 -13.34
N ARG A 516 -17.12 -30.98 -13.45
CA ARG A 516 -15.90 -30.73 -14.21
C ARG A 516 -14.67 -31.30 -13.50
N LEU A 517 -14.58 -31.18 -12.17
CA LEU A 517 -13.50 -31.81 -11.41
C LEU A 517 -13.54 -33.34 -11.54
N GLN A 518 -14.74 -33.95 -11.50
CA GLN A 518 -14.92 -35.39 -11.73
C GLN A 518 -14.56 -35.82 -13.16
N ALA A 519 -14.92 -35.01 -14.17
CA ALA A 519 -14.60 -35.30 -15.57
C ALA A 519 -13.08 -35.29 -15.84
N GLU A 520 -12.32 -34.48 -15.09
CA GLU A 520 -10.86 -34.39 -15.17
C GLU A 520 -10.16 -35.30 -14.14
N ASP A 521 -10.90 -36.17 -13.42
CA ASP A 521 -10.42 -37.06 -12.35
C ASP A 521 -9.55 -36.33 -11.29
N TYR A 522 -9.95 -35.10 -10.94
CA TYR A 522 -9.19 -34.24 -10.07
C TYR A 522 -9.75 -34.22 -8.63
N THR A 523 -8.86 -34.44 -7.66
CA THR A 523 -9.16 -34.34 -6.23
C THR A 523 -8.49 -33.10 -5.62
N LEU A 524 -9.25 -32.31 -4.87
CA LEU A 524 -8.73 -31.15 -4.15
C LEU A 524 -7.63 -31.57 -3.16
N THR A 525 -6.46 -30.98 -3.32
CA THR A 525 -5.24 -31.20 -2.53
C THR A 525 -5.37 -30.67 -1.10
N THR A 526 -6.23 -29.67 -0.88
CA THR A 526 -6.54 -29.16 0.46
C THR A 526 -7.71 -29.95 1.08
N PRO A 527 -7.50 -30.77 2.14
CA PRO A 527 -8.52 -31.70 2.62
C PRO A 527 -9.84 -31.05 3.04
N ILE A 528 -9.77 -29.90 3.74
CA ILE A 528 -10.97 -29.19 4.21
C ILE A 528 -11.82 -28.62 3.07
N TYR A 529 -11.25 -28.42 1.87
CA TYR A 529 -12.00 -27.92 0.72
C TYR A 529 -12.92 -29.00 0.13
N ALA A 530 -12.51 -30.26 0.14
CA ALA A 530 -13.35 -31.38 -0.27
C ALA A 530 -14.56 -31.55 0.67
N ASP A 531 -14.34 -31.39 1.98
CA ASP A 531 -15.42 -31.42 2.97
C ASP A 531 -16.42 -30.27 2.74
N ILE A 532 -15.92 -29.05 2.51
CA ILE A 532 -16.75 -27.88 2.22
C ILE A 532 -17.57 -28.09 0.94
N LEU A 533 -16.96 -28.56 -0.15
CA LEU A 533 -17.67 -28.81 -1.41
C LEU A 533 -18.78 -29.88 -1.21
N SER A 534 -18.47 -30.94 -0.47
CA SER A 534 -19.44 -32.00 -0.16
C SER A 534 -20.63 -31.47 0.66
N GLU A 535 -20.35 -30.64 1.67
CA GLU A 535 -21.37 -29.99 2.49
C GLU A 535 -22.28 -29.04 1.67
N ILE A 536 -21.70 -28.30 0.72
CA ILE A 536 -22.48 -27.45 -0.20
C ILE A 536 -23.42 -28.33 -1.02
N LEU A 537 -22.88 -29.33 -1.72
CA LEU A 537 -23.65 -30.20 -2.62
C LEU A 537 -24.79 -30.94 -1.89
N ALA A 538 -24.54 -31.40 -0.67
CA ALA A 538 -25.55 -32.11 0.13
C ALA A 538 -26.76 -31.24 0.50
N ASN A 539 -26.59 -29.92 0.59
CA ASN A 539 -27.61 -28.99 1.08
C ASN A 539 -28.25 -28.11 0.00
N LEU A 540 -27.81 -28.20 -1.26
CA LEU A 540 -28.33 -27.39 -2.38
C LEU A 540 -29.85 -27.45 -2.56
N ASN A 541 -30.48 -28.58 -2.23
CA ASN A 541 -31.92 -28.78 -2.37
C ASN A 541 -32.74 -28.26 -1.16
N THR A 542 -32.08 -27.67 -0.16
CA THR A 542 -32.75 -27.14 1.03
C THR A 542 -33.41 -25.79 0.72
N PRO A 543 -34.71 -25.59 1.03
CA PRO A 543 -35.37 -24.32 0.80
C PRO A 543 -34.67 -23.16 1.52
N SER A 544 -34.41 -22.06 0.82
CA SER A 544 -33.71 -20.87 1.34
C SER A 544 -32.23 -21.09 1.71
N PHE A 545 -31.60 -22.16 1.20
CA PHE A 545 -30.17 -22.37 1.35
C PHE A 545 -29.36 -21.23 0.72
N THR A 546 -28.38 -20.72 1.46
CA THR A 546 -27.31 -19.86 0.93
C THR A 546 -25.99 -20.40 1.44
N THR A 547 -25.02 -20.61 0.54
CA THR A 547 -23.77 -21.30 0.87
C THR A 547 -23.03 -20.61 2.01
N ILE A 548 -22.89 -19.29 1.91
CA ILE A 548 -22.15 -18.50 2.89
C ILE A 548 -22.80 -18.55 4.28
N SER A 549 -24.14 -18.43 4.37
CA SER A 549 -24.83 -18.45 5.66
C SER A 549 -24.77 -19.84 6.30
N TYR A 550 -24.93 -20.89 5.49
CA TYR A 550 -24.84 -22.27 5.97
C TYR A 550 -23.45 -22.56 6.53
N LEU A 551 -22.39 -22.31 5.76
CA LEU A 551 -21.02 -22.60 6.17
C LEU A 551 -20.55 -21.79 7.39
N LEU A 552 -20.98 -20.53 7.51
CA LEU A 552 -20.68 -19.69 8.68
C LEU A 552 -21.43 -20.12 9.95
N SER A 553 -22.50 -20.91 9.82
CA SER A 553 -23.26 -21.47 10.95
C SER A 553 -22.99 -22.97 11.17
N HIS A 554 -22.05 -23.55 10.43
CA HIS A 554 -21.76 -24.98 10.45
C HIS A 554 -21.28 -25.47 11.84
N PRO A 555 -21.73 -26.66 12.31
CA PRO A 555 -21.36 -27.21 13.61
C PRO A 555 -19.88 -27.57 13.73
N ASN A 556 -19.22 -27.91 12.61
CA ASN A 556 -17.78 -28.13 12.57
C ASN A 556 -17.00 -26.80 12.54
N ASP A 557 -16.24 -26.55 13.61
CA ASP A 557 -15.41 -25.35 13.78
C ASP A 557 -14.37 -25.15 12.67
N ALA A 558 -13.81 -26.23 12.12
CA ALA A 558 -12.81 -26.16 11.04
C ALA A 558 -13.44 -25.62 9.75
N ILE A 559 -14.62 -26.12 9.40
CA ILE A 559 -15.39 -25.65 8.23
C ILE A 559 -15.78 -24.19 8.41
N ARG A 560 -16.30 -23.82 9.60
CA ARG A 560 -16.71 -22.44 9.89
C ARG A 560 -15.54 -21.46 9.82
N SER A 561 -14.40 -21.82 10.42
CA SER A 561 -13.19 -20.98 10.39
C SER A 561 -12.63 -20.85 8.97
N CYS A 562 -12.63 -21.93 8.20
CA CYS A 562 -12.17 -21.92 6.81
C CYS A 562 -13.10 -21.07 5.93
N ALA A 563 -14.41 -21.27 6.03
CA ALA A 563 -15.41 -20.51 5.30
C ALA A 563 -15.37 -19.01 5.66
N LEU A 564 -15.16 -18.67 6.93
CA LEU A 564 -14.96 -17.27 7.34
C LEU A 564 -13.73 -16.67 6.67
N SER A 565 -12.60 -17.40 6.66
CA SER A 565 -11.37 -16.94 6.01
C SER A 565 -11.53 -16.78 4.49
N LEU A 566 -12.26 -17.68 3.82
CA LEU A 566 -12.54 -17.62 2.39
C LEU A 566 -13.54 -16.51 2.05
N ALA A 567 -14.52 -16.25 2.93
CA ALA A 567 -15.50 -15.20 2.78
C ALA A 567 -14.92 -13.80 3.01
N THR A 568 -13.97 -13.63 3.93
CA THR A 568 -13.33 -12.34 4.22
C THR A 568 -12.17 -12.07 3.27
N ASP A 569 -12.32 -11.11 2.35
CA ASP A 569 -11.21 -10.64 1.54
C ASP A 569 -10.33 -9.66 2.33
N ARG A 570 -9.13 -10.08 2.70
CA ARG A 570 -8.07 -9.16 3.14
C ARG A 570 -7.29 -8.53 1.99
N GLU A 571 -7.48 -9.00 0.75
CA GLU A 571 -6.62 -8.62 -0.39
C GLU A 571 -7.37 -7.97 -1.56
N GLN A 572 -8.68 -7.76 -1.47
CA GLN A 572 -9.46 -7.11 -2.54
C GLN A 572 -10.55 -6.21 -1.96
N THR A 573 -10.36 -4.89 -2.05
CA THR A 573 -11.47 -3.94 -2.30
C THR A 573 -11.89 -4.12 -3.75
N ILE A 574 -12.64 -5.18 -4.02
CA ILE A 574 -13.41 -5.27 -5.24
C ILE A 574 -14.83 -4.83 -4.88
N ALA A 575 -15.08 -3.54 -5.06
CA ALA A 575 -16.40 -3.07 -5.46
C ALA A 575 -16.54 -3.39 -6.97
N VAL A 576 -16.61 -4.67 -7.31
CA VAL A 576 -17.23 -5.09 -8.57
C VAL A 576 -18.69 -5.31 -8.22
N ASP A 577 -19.56 -4.75 -9.04
CA ASP A 577 -20.99 -4.94 -8.96
C ASP A 577 -21.27 -6.44 -8.79
N ASP A 578 -21.78 -6.86 -7.63
CA ASP A 578 -22.10 -8.26 -7.31
C ASP A 578 -22.96 -8.85 -8.45
N LYS A 579 -23.75 -7.98 -9.09
CA LYS A 579 -24.52 -8.24 -10.29
C LYS A 579 -23.69 -8.65 -11.51
N ALA A 580 -22.60 -7.96 -11.83
CA ALA A 580 -21.74 -8.27 -12.98
C ALA A 580 -20.96 -9.59 -12.82
N ILE A 581 -20.65 -9.99 -11.58
CA ILE A 581 -20.08 -11.31 -11.27
C ILE A 581 -21.15 -12.39 -11.42
N THR A 582 -22.36 -12.15 -10.88
CA THR A 582 -23.47 -13.10 -11.01
C THR A 582 -23.94 -13.28 -12.46
N ASP A 583 -23.90 -12.23 -13.27
CA ASP A 583 -24.32 -12.24 -14.68
C ASP A 583 -23.38 -13.08 -15.57
N ASN A 584 -22.14 -13.31 -15.14
CA ASN A 584 -21.11 -14.08 -15.89
C ASN A 584 -20.61 -15.32 -15.12
N LEU A 585 -21.42 -15.91 -14.23
CA LEU A 585 -20.97 -17.05 -13.41
C LEU A 585 -20.50 -18.27 -14.20
N TYR A 586 -21.09 -18.53 -15.37
CA TYR A 586 -20.66 -19.62 -16.25
C TYR A 586 -19.22 -19.40 -16.75
N GLU A 587 -18.92 -18.22 -17.32
CA GLU A 587 -17.58 -17.88 -17.82
C GLU A 587 -16.56 -17.83 -16.67
N ASN A 588 -16.98 -17.34 -15.50
CA ASN A 588 -16.14 -17.36 -14.30
C ASN A 588 -15.82 -18.79 -13.84
N ALA A 589 -16.77 -19.73 -13.93
CA ALA A 589 -16.55 -21.13 -13.59
C ALA A 589 -15.51 -21.77 -14.51
N ASP A 590 -15.64 -21.58 -15.82
CA ASP A 590 -14.70 -22.09 -16.82
C ASP A 590 -13.30 -21.51 -16.64
N ASN A 591 -13.19 -20.20 -16.38
CA ASN A 591 -11.91 -19.55 -16.13
C ASN A 591 -11.23 -20.06 -14.86
N LEU A 592 -11.99 -20.25 -13.76
CA LEU A 592 -11.45 -20.78 -12.51
C LEU A 592 -10.97 -22.23 -12.64
N LEU A 593 -11.69 -23.05 -13.41
CA LEU A 593 -11.29 -24.41 -13.73
C LEU A 593 -10.03 -24.38 -14.61
N ASN A 594 -10.01 -23.60 -15.69
CA ASN A 594 -8.83 -23.48 -16.53
C ASN A 594 -7.59 -23.01 -15.74
N ASP A 595 -7.76 -22.04 -14.84
CA ASP A 595 -6.71 -21.59 -13.91
C ASP A 595 -6.19 -22.75 -13.03
N LEU A 596 -7.08 -23.56 -12.47
CA LEU A 596 -6.73 -24.73 -11.66
C LEU A 596 -5.95 -25.76 -12.47
N MET A 597 -6.42 -26.12 -13.66
CA MET A 597 -5.75 -27.11 -14.51
C MET A 597 -4.39 -26.63 -15.00
N LEU A 598 -4.26 -25.34 -15.30
CA LEU A 598 -2.97 -24.74 -15.60
C LEU A 598 -2.02 -24.78 -14.40
N ALA A 599 -2.52 -24.59 -13.18
CA ALA A 599 -1.73 -24.67 -11.96
C ALA A 599 -1.26 -26.11 -11.68
N VAL A 600 -2.15 -27.10 -11.82
CA VAL A 600 -1.81 -28.53 -11.67
C VAL A 600 -0.73 -28.93 -12.66
N LEU A 601 -0.88 -28.58 -13.94
CA LEU A 601 0.15 -28.84 -14.95
C LEU A 601 1.46 -28.11 -14.65
N THR A 602 1.41 -26.92 -14.06
CA THR A 602 2.61 -26.17 -13.69
C THR A 602 3.38 -26.87 -12.58
N ASP A 603 2.68 -27.29 -11.53
CA ASP A 603 3.29 -28.03 -10.41
C ASP A 603 3.86 -29.39 -10.90
N GLU A 604 3.11 -30.13 -11.74
CA GLU A 604 3.59 -31.41 -12.31
C GLU A 604 4.82 -31.20 -13.21
N ILE A 605 4.85 -30.14 -14.03
CA ILE A 605 6.01 -29.79 -14.86
C ILE A 605 7.24 -29.49 -13.99
N ILE A 606 7.06 -28.76 -12.90
CA ILE A 606 8.14 -28.42 -11.96
C ILE A 606 8.67 -29.70 -11.31
N GLU A 607 7.79 -30.55 -10.79
CA GLU A 607 8.17 -31.81 -10.15
C GLU A 607 8.90 -32.75 -11.11
N LEU A 608 8.37 -32.96 -12.31
CA LEU A 608 8.99 -33.80 -13.33
C LEU A 608 10.35 -33.24 -13.76
N SER A 609 10.49 -31.91 -13.89
CA SER A 609 11.76 -31.28 -14.23
C SER A 609 12.80 -31.47 -13.13
N HIS A 610 12.40 -31.37 -11.86
CA HIS A 610 13.27 -31.64 -10.72
C HIS A 610 13.70 -33.11 -10.63
N LEU A 611 12.76 -34.04 -10.85
CA LEU A 611 13.05 -35.47 -10.84
C LEU A 611 14.04 -35.84 -11.94
N ILE A 612 13.85 -35.33 -13.17
CA ILE A 612 14.77 -35.55 -14.29
C ILE A 612 16.16 -34.95 -14.02
N ALA A 613 16.21 -33.80 -13.34
CA ALA A 613 17.47 -33.15 -12.97
C ALA A 613 18.18 -33.82 -11.78
N SER A 614 17.47 -34.63 -10.99
CA SER A 614 18.07 -35.42 -9.93
C SER A 614 18.68 -36.69 -10.54
N ASP A 615 19.98 -36.93 -10.32
CA ASP A 615 20.74 -38.09 -10.82
C ASP A 615 20.32 -39.44 -10.18
N THR A 616 19.05 -39.56 -9.80
CA THR A 616 18.47 -40.68 -9.03
C THR A 616 17.66 -41.65 -9.89
N LEU A 617 17.48 -41.36 -11.18
CA LEU A 617 16.62 -42.13 -12.09
C LEU A 617 17.43 -43.00 -13.06
N THR A 618 16.91 -44.18 -13.41
CA THR A 618 17.46 -44.98 -14.50
C THR A 618 17.19 -44.33 -15.87
N PRO A 619 17.94 -44.68 -16.93
CA PRO A 619 17.71 -44.13 -18.28
C PRO A 619 16.27 -44.31 -18.78
N ASP A 620 15.64 -45.45 -18.50
CA ASP A 620 14.25 -45.72 -18.89
C ASP A 620 13.25 -44.85 -18.13
N GLN A 621 13.44 -44.67 -16.81
CA GLN A 621 12.61 -43.79 -15.98
C GLN A 621 12.75 -42.31 -16.38
N MET A 622 13.97 -41.91 -16.79
CA MET A 622 14.24 -40.58 -17.28
C MET A 622 13.53 -40.32 -18.62
N ALA A 623 13.56 -41.28 -19.54
CA ALA A 623 12.85 -41.19 -20.82
C ALA A 623 11.32 -41.11 -20.63
N GLU A 624 10.77 -41.93 -19.72
CA GLU A 624 9.35 -41.91 -19.37
C GLU A 624 8.91 -40.54 -18.82
N LYS A 625 9.63 -40.01 -17.82
CA LYS A 625 9.33 -38.71 -17.23
C LYS A 625 9.53 -37.56 -18.22
N ALA A 626 10.51 -37.64 -19.12
CA ALA A 626 10.72 -36.65 -20.17
C ALA A 626 9.58 -36.62 -21.19
N MET A 627 9.03 -37.80 -21.55
CA MET A 627 7.84 -37.89 -22.40
C MET A 627 6.61 -37.29 -21.70
N ARG A 628 6.39 -37.59 -20.41
CA ARG A 628 5.32 -37.00 -19.63
C ARG A 628 5.47 -35.48 -19.52
N LEU A 629 6.68 -34.97 -19.26
CA LEU A 629 6.98 -33.54 -19.21
C LEU A 629 6.64 -32.84 -20.54
N ALA A 630 6.98 -33.45 -21.68
CA ALA A 630 6.64 -32.92 -23.00
C ALA A 630 5.12 -32.90 -23.24
N ALA A 631 4.40 -33.95 -22.81
CA ALA A 631 2.95 -34.01 -22.88
C ALA A 631 2.29 -32.91 -22.03
N CYS A 632 2.71 -32.73 -20.77
CA CYS A 632 2.18 -31.68 -19.88
C CYS A 632 2.41 -30.28 -20.46
N LYS A 633 3.61 -30.00 -21.02
CA LYS A 633 3.90 -28.72 -21.70
C LYS A 633 3.02 -28.48 -22.92
N LYS A 634 2.72 -29.53 -23.69
CA LYS A 634 1.84 -29.44 -24.86
C LYS A 634 0.40 -29.14 -24.46
N ILE A 635 -0.12 -29.83 -23.43
CA ILE A 635 -1.48 -29.61 -22.90
C ILE A 635 -1.57 -28.20 -22.31
N GLN A 636 -0.57 -27.76 -21.55
CA GLN A 636 -0.51 -26.40 -20.99
C GLN A 636 -0.56 -25.33 -22.09
N LEU A 637 0.13 -25.54 -23.21
CA LEU A 637 0.08 -24.62 -24.36
C LEU A 637 -1.29 -24.60 -25.05
N GLN A 638 -1.99 -25.72 -25.08
CA GLN A 638 -3.36 -25.79 -25.64
C GLN A 638 -4.37 -25.10 -24.73
N LEU A 639 -4.27 -25.28 -23.42
CA LEU A 639 -5.14 -24.62 -22.45
C LEU A 639 -4.95 -23.10 -22.41
N ARG A 640 -3.73 -22.59 -22.63
CA ARG A 640 -3.47 -21.13 -22.71
C ARG A 640 -4.02 -20.44 -23.96
N LYS A 641 -4.49 -21.21 -24.95
CA LYS A 641 -5.09 -20.68 -26.20
C LYS A 641 -6.62 -20.64 -26.14
N LYS A 642 -7.21 -21.36 -25.20
CA LYS A 642 -8.63 -21.26 -24.84
C LYS A 642 -8.76 -20.16 -23.81
#